data_AF-A0A399WYG0-F1
#
_entry.id   AF-A0A399WYG0-F1
#
_cell.length_a   1.000
_cell.length_b   1.000
_cell.length_c   1.000
_cell.angle_alpha   90.00
_cell.angle_beta   90.00
_cell.angle_gamma   90.00
#
_symmetry.space_group_name_H-M   'P 1'
#
loop_
_entity.id
_entity.type
_entity.pdbx_description
1 polymer ?
#
loop_
_entity_poly.entity_id
_entity_poly.type
_entity_poly.pdbx_seq_one_letter_code
_entity_poly.pdbx_strand_id
1 'polypeptide(L)'
;MNVFLVHWNEQELAEHASALEWEGHRVRGHFSTESFEKWGEYLPDAVVVSLDRLPSHGRQVAEWFWEAKYRRSIPVFFVGGEPAKIEATQSKFPAAVFCSWADLPAHLADSTYTES
;
A
#
# COMPACT_ATOMS: atom_id res chain seq x y z
N MET A 1 -9.30 6.02 8.87
CA MET A 1 -8.22 6.56 8.03
C MET A 1 -8.45 6.20 6.57
N ASN A 2 -7.86 6.96 5.65
CA ASN A 2 -7.93 6.74 4.21
C ASN A 2 -6.75 5.85 3.79
N VAL A 3 -7.04 4.64 3.31
CA VAL A 3 -6.05 3.67 2.85
C VAL A 3 -6.10 3.59 1.34
N PHE A 4 -4.97 3.78 0.68
CA PHE A 4 -4.86 3.61 -0.76
C PHE A 4 -4.36 2.21 -1.07
N LEU A 5 -5.23 1.34 -1.57
CA LEU A 5 -4.93 -0.06 -1.83
C LEU A 5 -4.66 -0.30 -3.32
N VAL A 6 -3.47 -0.80 -3.65
CA VAL A 6 -3.08 -1.16 -5.01
C VAL A 6 -2.99 -2.67 -5.12
N HIS A 7 -3.82 -3.24 -5.99
CA HIS A 7 -3.85 -4.66 -6.26
C HIS A 7 -4.14 -4.94 -7.73
N TRP A 8 -3.31 -5.75 -8.41
CA TRP A 8 -3.40 -6.01 -9.85
C TRP A 8 -4.52 -6.98 -10.27
N ASN A 9 -5.45 -7.23 -9.35
CA ASN A 9 -6.60 -8.10 -9.54
C ASN A 9 -7.79 -7.41 -8.88
N GLU A 10 -8.81 -7.08 -9.67
CA GLU A 10 -10.02 -6.38 -9.22
C GLU A 10 -10.80 -7.16 -8.16
N GLN A 11 -10.84 -8.49 -8.26
CA GLN A 11 -11.58 -9.33 -7.31
C GLN A 11 -10.89 -9.32 -5.95
N GLU A 12 -9.59 -9.62 -5.90
CA GLU A 12 -8.80 -9.59 -4.67
C GLU A 12 -8.76 -8.17 -4.07
N LEU A 13 -8.70 -7.13 -4.92
CA LEU A 13 -8.80 -5.74 -4.47
C LEU A 13 -10.10 -5.51 -3.69
N ALA A 14 -11.24 -5.93 -4.25
CA ALA A 14 -12.54 -5.74 -3.63
C ALA A 14 -12.68 -6.53 -2.33
N GLU A 15 -12.13 -7.74 -2.27
CA GLU A 15 -12.12 -8.57 -1.05
C GLU A 15 -11.30 -7.91 0.07
N HIS A 16 -10.07 -7.48 -0.22
CA HIS A 16 -9.22 -6.81 0.75
C HIS A 16 -9.74 -5.42 1.14
N ALA A 17 -10.28 -4.67 0.18
CA ALA A 17 -10.91 -3.39 0.46
C ALA A 17 -12.11 -3.57 1.40
N SER A 18 -12.98 -4.53 1.13
CA SER A 18 -14.15 -4.81 1.97
C SER A 18 -13.75 -5.21 3.40
N ALA A 19 -12.69 -6.01 3.56
CA ALA A 19 -12.18 -6.39 4.88
C ALA A 19 -11.71 -5.17 5.69
N LEU A 20 -10.92 -4.29 5.08
CA LEU A 20 -10.45 -3.06 5.71
C LEU A 20 -11.58 -2.05 5.96
N GLU A 21 -12.56 -1.96 5.06
CA GLU A 21 -13.76 -1.13 5.24
C GLU A 21 -14.63 -1.62 6.39
N TRP A 22 -14.71 -2.95 6.60
CA TRP A 22 -15.40 -3.55 7.74
C TRP A 22 -14.77 -3.16 9.09
N GLU A 23 -13.47 -2.91 9.11
CA GLU A 23 -12.75 -2.38 10.28
C GLU A 23 -12.88 -0.85 10.44
N GLY A 24 -13.68 -0.19 9.57
CA GLY A 24 -13.95 1.25 9.64
C GLY A 24 -12.92 2.11 8.92
N HIS A 25 -12.04 1.52 8.09
CA HIS A 25 -11.14 2.27 7.23
C HIS A 25 -11.84 2.68 5.93
N ARG A 26 -11.35 3.74 5.28
CA ARG A 26 -11.85 4.16 3.96
C ARG A 26 -10.84 3.71 2.91
N VAL A 27 -11.18 2.69 2.13
CA VAL A 27 -10.25 2.14 1.15
C VAL A 27 -10.51 2.71 -0.22
N ARG A 28 -9.45 3.18 -0.88
CA ARG A 28 -9.48 3.53 -2.30
C ARG A 28 -8.67 2.50 -3.07
N GLY A 29 -9.37 1.64 -3.80
CA GLY A 29 -8.76 0.59 -4.59
C GLY A 29 -8.25 1.07 -5.96
N HIS A 30 -7.11 0.53 -6.40
CA HIS A 30 -6.55 0.72 -7.74
C HIS A 30 -5.99 -0.60 -8.28
N PHE A 31 -6.39 -1.00 -9.49
CA PHE A 31 -6.01 -2.29 -10.08
C PHE A 31 -5.39 -2.24 -11.47
N SER A 32 -5.37 -1.07 -12.11
CA SER A 32 -4.87 -0.94 -13.48
C SER A 32 -3.39 -0.59 -13.50
N THR A 33 -2.62 -1.24 -14.37
CA THR A 33 -1.22 -0.87 -14.67
C THR A 33 -1.11 0.23 -15.72
N GLU A 34 -2.19 0.49 -16.46
CA GLU A 34 -2.18 1.34 -17.66
C GLU A 34 -2.31 2.83 -17.35
N SER A 35 -2.66 3.20 -16.12
CA SER A 35 -2.81 4.60 -15.73
C SER A 35 -2.40 4.82 -14.28
N PHE A 36 -1.11 5.10 -14.06
CA PHE A 36 -0.63 5.78 -12.85
C PHE A 36 -1.05 7.26 -12.82
N GLU A 37 -1.85 7.69 -13.81
CA GLU A 37 -2.14 9.08 -14.12
C GLU A 37 -3.02 9.73 -13.04
N LYS A 38 -2.35 10.60 -12.28
CA LYS A 38 -2.93 11.69 -11.48
C LYS A 38 -3.88 11.23 -10.37
N TRP A 39 -3.34 10.58 -9.33
CA TRP A 39 -4.01 10.59 -8.01
C TRP A 39 -4.02 12.00 -7.39
N GLY A 40 -3.41 13.00 -8.05
CA GLY A 40 -3.55 14.42 -7.76
C GLY A 40 -3.00 14.78 -6.38
N GLU A 41 -3.79 15.54 -5.61
CA GLU A 41 -3.52 15.90 -4.21
C GLU A 41 -4.10 14.87 -3.22
N TYR A 42 -4.52 13.68 -3.68
CA TYR A 42 -5.02 12.65 -2.78
C TYR A 42 -3.90 12.21 -1.83
N LEU A 43 -4.11 12.53 -0.56
CA LEU A 43 -3.22 12.25 0.56
C LEU A 43 -3.88 11.15 1.41
N PRO A 44 -3.61 9.87 1.14
CA PRO A 44 -4.00 8.81 2.04
C PRO A 44 -3.17 8.87 3.33
N ASP A 45 -3.72 8.33 4.40
CA ASP A 45 -3.00 8.12 5.65
C ASP A 45 -2.02 6.96 5.54
N ALA A 46 -2.32 5.97 4.69
CA ALA A 46 -1.45 4.82 4.41
C ALA A 46 -1.61 4.34 2.97
N VAL A 47 -0.51 3.87 2.37
CA VAL A 47 -0.51 3.25 1.02
C VAL A 47 -0.20 1.78 1.17
N VAL A 48 -1.05 0.91 0.61
CA VAL A 48 -0.92 -0.54 0.64
C VAL A 48 -0.72 -1.04 -0.78
N VAL A 49 0.35 -1.78 -1.03
CA VAL A 49 0.73 -2.25 -2.37
C VAL A 49 0.95 -3.76 -2.36
N SER A 50 0.18 -4.48 -3.17
CA SER A 50 0.34 -5.92 -3.34
C SER A 50 1.60 -6.26 -4.15
N LEU A 51 2.46 -7.12 -3.57
CA LEU A 51 3.62 -7.70 -4.26
C LEU A 51 3.34 -9.08 -4.87
N ASP A 52 2.12 -9.60 -4.74
CA ASP A 52 1.77 -10.97 -5.14
C ASP A 52 1.95 -11.21 -6.65
N ARG A 53 1.49 -10.26 -7.47
CA ARG A 53 1.48 -10.37 -8.93
C ARG A 53 2.60 -9.59 -9.61
N LEU A 54 2.62 -8.26 -9.43
CA LEU A 54 3.49 -7.34 -10.19
C LEU A 54 4.31 -6.43 -9.26
N PRO A 55 5.39 -6.95 -8.65
CA PRO A 55 6.24 -6.17 -7.74
C PRO A 55 6.91 -4.97 -8.44
N SER A 56 7.23 -5.05 -9.74
CA SER A 56 7.78 -3.91 -10.50
C SER A 56 6.82 -2.74 -10.63
N HIS A 57 5.52 -3.00 -10.79
CA HIS A 57 4.52 -1.93 -10.87
C HIS A 57 4.23 -1.37 -9.49
N GLY A 58 4.20 -2.23 -8.46
CA GLY A 58 4.02 -1.79 -7.07
C GLY A 58 5.13 -0.84 -6.61
N ARG A 59 6.37 -1.09 -7.02
CA ARG A 59 7.50 -0.19 -6.74
C ARG A 59 7.32 1.20 -7.36
N GLN A 60 6.86 1.28 -8.60
CA GLN A 60 6.59 2.57 -9.25
C GLN A 60 5.53 3.39 -8.50
N VAL A 61 4.51 2.74 -7.92
CA VAL A 61 3.54 3.41 -7.03
C VAL A 61 4.26 4.01 -5.83
N ALA A 62 5.07 3.22 -5.13
CA ALA A 62 5.80 3.68 -3.95
C ALA A 62 6.77 4.83 -4.28
N GLU A 63 7.49 4.74 -5.40
CA GLU A 63 8.36 5.82 -5.91
C GLU A 63 7.58 7.10 -6.13
N TRP A 64 6.42 7.03 -6.80
CA TRP A 64 5.58 8.20 -7.05
C TRP A 64 5.11 8.89 -5.76
N PHE A 65 4.78 8.11 -4.72
CA PHE A 65 4.46 8.68 -3.39
C PHE A 65 5.71 9.28 -2.72
N TRP A 66 6.88 8.67 -2.88
CA TRP A 66 8.12 9.17 -2.29
C TRP A 66 8.73 10.38 -3.01
N GLU A 67 8.50 10.53 -4.32
CA GLU A 67 9.02 11.63 -5.13
C GLU A 67 8.53 13.00 -4.64
N ALA A 68 7.35 13.07 -4.05
CA ALA A 68 6.83 14.30 -3.45
C ALA A 68 7.14 14.40 -1.96
N LYS A 69 7.78 15.50 -1.58
CA LYS A 69 8.08 15.83 -0.18
C LYS A 69 6.86 15.73 0.77
N TYR A 70 5.68 16.13 0.32
CA TYR A 70 4.46 16.10 1.14
C TYR A 70 3.86 14.69 1.30
N ARG A 71 4.18 13.77 0.38
CA ARG A 71 3.71 12.37 0.38
C ARG A 71 4.73 11.40 0.97
N ARG A 72 6.00 11.78 1.04
CA ARG A 72 7.07 10.95 1.61
C ARG A 72 6.86 10.60 3.10
N SER A 73 6.07 11.38 3.83
CA SER A 73 5.69 11.07 5.22
C SER A 73 4.62 9.97 5.32
N ILE A 74 3.97 9.61 4.22
CA ILE A 74 2.92 8.58 4.22
C ILE A 74 3.61 7.20 4.28
N PRO A 75 3.25 6.35 5.26
CA PRO A 75 3.77 5.00 5.33
C PRO A 75 3.29 4.16 4.14
N VAL A 76 4.23 3.45 3.52
CA VAL A 76 3.97 2.51 2.43
C VAL A 76 4.11 1.09 2.97
N PHE A 77 3.04 0.31 2.85
CA PHE A 77 2.95 -1.09 3.23
C PHE A 77 2.99 -1.94 1.97
N PHE A 78 4.00 -2.77 1.83
CA PHE A 78 4.02 -3.83 0.84
C PHE A 78 3.44 -5.10 1.45
N VAL A 79 2.47 -5.70 0.77
CA VAL A 79 1.69 -6.83 1.30
C VAL A 79 1.76 -8.03 0.38
N GLY A 80 2.00 -9.20 0.98
CA GLY A 80 2.12 -10.46 0.26
C GLY A 80 3.37 -10.54 -0.62
N GLY A 81 3.35 -11.44 -1.60
CA GLY A 81 4.48 -11.73 -2.47
C GLY A 81 5.45 -12.77 -1.92
N GLU A 82 6.27 -13.33 -2.81
CA GLU A 82 7.28 -14.31 -2.44
C GLU A 82 8.45 -13.65 -1.68
N PRO A 83 9.05 -14.34 -0.68
CA PRO A 83 10.10 -13.78 0.16
C PRO A 83 11.28 -13.20 -0.64
N ALA A 84 11.69 -13.87 -1.72
CA ALA A 84 12.75 -13.38 -2.61
C ALA A 84 12.41 -12.03 -3.28
N LYS A 85 11.13 -11.77 -3.59
CA LYS A 85 10.68 -10.49 -4.18
C LYS A 85 10.55 -9.40 -3.11
N ILE A 86 10.15 -9.78 -1.90
CA ILE A 86 10.10 -8.91 -0.73
C ILE A 86 11.49 -8.35 -0.44
N GLU A 87 12.51 -9.22 -0.29
CA GLU A 87 13.89 -8.79 -0.01
C GLU A 87 14.45 -7.83 -1.07
N ALA A 88 14.18 -8.11 -2.35
CA ALA A 88 14.59 -7.25 -3.46
C ALA A 88 13.88 -5.88 -3.44
N THR A 89 12.67 -5.81 -2.92
CA THR A 89 11.89 -4.56 -2.79
C THR A 89 12.30 -3.81 -1.53
N GLN A 90 12.50 -4.50 -0.42
CA GLN A 90 12.98 -3.95 0.84
C GLN A 90 14.36 -3.30 0.71
N SER A 91 15.25 -3.90 -0.07
CA SER A 91 16.56 -3.31 -0.39
C SER A 91 16.45 -1.95 -1.09
N LYS A 92 15.36 -1.71 -1.85
CA LYS A 92 15.10 -0.44 -2.55
C LYS A 92 14.29 0.55 -1.70
N PHE A 93 13.36 0.04 -0.89
CA PHE A 93 12.47 0.82 -0.04
C PHE A 93 12.65 0.40 1.43
N PRO A 94 13.79 0.75 2.07
CA PRO A 94 14.07 0.32 3.43
C PRO A 94 13.14 0.96 4.48
N ALA A 95 12.48 2.07 4.12
CA ALA A 95 11.50 2.73 4.98
C ALA A 95 10.05 2.25 4.73
N ALA A 96 9.84 1.33 3.79
CA ALA A 96 8.53 0.69 3.61
C ALA A 96 8.37 -0.47 4.59
N VAL A 97 7.13 -0.73 5.01
CA VAL A 97 6.77 -1.84 5.89
C VAL A 97 6.36 -3.02 5.04
N PHE A 98 6.84 -4.22 5.34
CA PHE A 98 6.50 -5.44 4.62
C PHE A 98 5.73 -6.35 5.57
N CYS A 99 4.50 -6.72 5.21
CA CYS A 99 3.63 -7.54 6.06
C CYS A 99 2.78 -8.50 5.22
N SER A 100 2.08 -9.42 5.89
CA SER A 100 1.10 -10.27 5.22
C SER A 100 -0.29 -9.62 5.24
N TRP A 101 -1.21 -10.08 4.39
CA TRP A 101 -2.59 -9.58 4.39
C TRP A 101 -3.30 -9.78 5.73
N ALA A 102 -2.90 -10.81 6.49
CA ALA A 102 -3.46 -11.08 7.82
C ALA A 102 -2.94 -10.10 8.88
N ASP A 103 -1.70 -9.62 8.74
CA ASP A 103 -1.06 -8.69 9.69
C ASP A 103 -1.33 -7.22 9.35
N LEU A 104 -1.74 -6.93 8.11
CA LEU A 104 -1.99 -5.57 7.63
C LEU A 104 -2.91 -4.75 8.57
N PRO A 105 -4.06 -5.27 9.06
CA PRO A 105 -4.90 -4.55 10.00
C PRO A 105 -4.18 -4.11 11.27
N ALA A 106 -3.35 -4.99 11.84
CA ALA A 106 -2.61 -4.71 13.06
C ALA A 106 -1.57 -3.60 12.83
N HIS A 107 -0.85 -3.65 11.71
CA HIS A 107 0.11 -2.61 11.33
C HIS A 107 -0.55 -1.26 11.03
N LEU A 108 -1.71 -1.30 10.41
CA LEU A 108 -2.54 -0.13 10.14
C LEU A 108 -3.01 0.51 11.45
N ALA A 109 -3.43 -0.27 12.44
CA ALA A 109 -3.78 0.22 13.77
C ALA A 109 -2.57 0.83 14.51
N ASP A 110 -1.40 0.16 14.47
CA ASP A 110 -0.16 0.63 15.11
C ASP A 110 0.30 1.98 14.54
N SER A 111 0.15 2.17 13.23
CA SER A 111 0.52 3.43 12.53
C SER A 111 -0.37 4.62 12.91
N THR A 112 -1.55 4.37 13.48
CA THR A 112 -2.41 5.41 14.05
C THR A 112 -2.09 5.72 15.51
N TYR A 113 -1.22 4.90 16.13
CA TYR A 113 -0.83 4.96 17.53
C TYR A 113 0.58 5.53 17.70
N THR A 114 0.86 6.69 17.10
CA THR A 114 2.00 7.49 17.52
C THR A 114 1.57 8.30 18.75
N GLU A 115 1.66 7.69 19.95
CA GLU A 115 1.68 8.41 21.25
C GLU A 115 2.76 9.50 21.19
N SER A 116 2.37 10.78 21.26
CA SER A 116 2.34 11.65 22.46
C SER A 116 3.71 12.01 23.02
#